data_AF-A0A7S2T906-F1
#
_entry.id   AF-A0A7S2T906-F1
#
_cell.length_a   1.000
_cell.length_b   1.000
_cell.length_c   1.000
_cell.angle_alpha   90.00
_cell.angle_beta   90.00
_cell.angle_gamma   90.00
#
_symmetry.space_group_name_H-M   'P 1'
#
loop_
_entity.id
_entity.type
_entity.pdbx_description
1 polymer ?
#
loop_
_entity_poly.entity_id
_entity_poly.type
_entity_poly.pdbx_seq_one_letter_code
_entity_poly.pdbx_strand_id
1 'polypeptide(L)'
;MQANHKDPNEKIYNLSDYKDWANKDLSVDECVALMTLEATKCDFLCGVCHSLDPNSNSANRVRNPEELPGGKSTGTTEQIQQYHAKRKATFRFPKQQFVDDVKIQRGRCLHCGLQVTAKNVVAFHFDHKDRRTKMKGKGTLAGVNGGVSGLVHNVSKEASLEKIEHILVAEIDKCNLLCANCHHRKTHYGLKIKKSSS
;
A
#
# COMPACT_ATOMS: atom_id res chain seq x y z
N MET A 1 12.67 -9.83 -2.81
CA MET A 1 13.22 -8.45 -2.82
C MET A 1 12.40 -7.63 -3.79
N GLN A 2 12.49 -6.30 -3.71
CA GLN A 2 11.88 -5.35 -4.63
C GLN A 2 13.04 -4.55 -5.26
N ALA A 3 13.03 -4.39 -6.58
CA ALA A 3 13.99 -3.56 -7.28
C ALA A 3 13.48 -2.11 -7.24
N ASN A 4 14.14 -1.24 -6.47
CA ASN A 4 13.79 0.16 -6.36
C ASN A 4 14.76 1.00 -7.20
N HIS A 5 14.27 1.74 -8.19
CA HIS A 5 15.11 2.64 -8.98
C HIS A 5 15.68 3.76 -8.11
N LYS A 6 17.00 3.99 -8.21
CA LYS A 6 17.71 5.05 -7.48
C LYS A 6 17.22 6.43 -7.89
N ASP A 7 17.01 6.63 -9.20
CA ASP A 7 16.32 7.78 -9.78
C ASP A 7 15.13 7.29 -10.62
N PRO A 8 13.88 7.64 -10.25
CA PRO A 8 12.70 7.34 -11.05
C PRO A 8 12.75 7.88 -12.49
N ASN A 9 13.52 8.95 -12.76
CA ASN A 9 13.65 9.54 -14.09
C ASN A 9 14.58 8.73 -15.02
N GLU A 10 15.47 7.91 -14.44
CA GLU A 10 16.37 7.02 -15.20
C GLU A 10 15.73 5.66 -15.50
N LYS A 11 14.52 5.41 -14.97
CA LYS A 11 13.74 4.20 -15.20
C LYS A 11 13.29 4.15 -16.66
N ILE A 12 13.87 3.22 -17.41
CA ILE A 12 13.45 2.94 -18.77
C ILE A 12 12.47 1.76 -18.77
N TYR A 13 12.73 0.75 -17.93
CA TYR A 13 11.94 -0.47 -17.88
C TYR A 13 11.51 -0.83 -16.46
N ASN A 14 10.39 -1.53 -16.35
CA ASN A 14 9.97 -2.11 -15.08
C ASN A 14 10.53 -3.52 -14.94
N LEU A 15 11.65 -3.68 -14.22
CA LEU A 15 12.31 -4.97 -13.98
C LEU A 15 11.37 -6.08 -13.46
N SER A 16 10.34 -5.69 -12.70
CA SER A 16 9.40 -6.64 -12.11
C SER A 16 8.24 -7.04 -13.03
N ASP A 17 8.06 -6.35 -14.17
CA ASP A 17 6.96 -6.59 -15.09
C ASP A 17 7.35 -7.56 -16.20
N TYR A 18 7.22 -8.86 -15.93
CA TYR A 18 7.53 -9.90 -16.90
C TYR A 18 6.73 -9.76 -18.22
N LYS A 19 5.52 -9.18 -18.18
CA LYS A 19 4.73 -8.97 -19.41
C LYS A 19 5.35 -7.89 -20.28
N ASP A 20 5.90 -6.84 -19.68
CA ASP A 20 6.62 -5.82 -20.45
C ASP A 20 7.83 -6.41 -21.17
N TRP A 21 8.57 -7.33 -20.52
CA TRP A 21 9.69 -8.02 -21.15
C TRP A 21 9.24 -9.00 -22.23
N ALA A 22 8.21 -9.82 -21.96
CA ALA A 22 7.73 -10.84 -22.88
C ALA A 22 7.11 -10.27 -24.18
N ASN A 23 6.65 -9.02 -24.14
CA ASN A 23 6.05 -8.35 -25.30
C ASN A 23 7.05 -7.54 -26.13
N LYS A 24 8.33 -7.49 -25.74
CA LYS A 24 9.35 -6.83 -26.55
C LYS A 24 9.78 -7.77 -27.67
N ASP A 25 9.88 -7.23 -28.88
CA ASP A 25 10.43 -7.92 -30.03
C ASP A 25 11.96 -7.93 -29.95
N LEU A 26 12.48 -8.67 -28.97
CA LEU A 26 13.90 -8.80 -28.65
C LEU A 26 14.24 -10.27 -28.48
N SER A 27 15.46 -10.63 -28.88
CA SER A 27 16.01 -11.94 -28.52
C SER A 27 16.15 -12.07 -27.00
N VAL A 28 16.31 -13.31 -26.53
CA VAL A 28 16.52 -13.60 -25.10
C VAL A 28 17.79 -12.88 -24.59
N ASP A 29 18.86 -12.89 -25.37
CA ASP A 29 20.13 -12.28 -24.96
C ASP A 29 20.02 -10.75 -24.87
N GLU A 30 19.31 -10.11 -25.80
CA GLU A 30 19.03 -8.67 -25.74
C GLU A 30 18.16 -8.32 -24.54
N CYS A 31 17.12 -9.12 -24.26
CA CYS A 31 16.30 -8.96 -23.06
C CYS A 31 17.15 -9.04 -21.79
N VAL A 32 18.00 -10.06 -21.68
CA VAL A 32 18.87 -10.25 -20.51
C VAL A 32 19.86 -9.10 -20.36
N ALA A 33 20.44 -8.62 -21.45
CA ALA A 33 21.36 -7.48 -21.43
C ALA A 33 20.67 -6.20 -20.93
N LEU A 34 19.47 -5.90 -21.44
CA LEU A 34 18.70 -4.73 -20.99
C LEU A 34 18.22 -4.87 -19.55
N MET A 35 17.76 -6.05 -19.13
CA MET A 35 17.40 -6.31 -17.73
C MET A 35 18.60 -6.13 -16.80
N THR A 36 19.78 -6.60 -17.19
CA THR A 36 21.01 -6.45 -16.41
C THR A 36 21.40 -4.99 -16.29
N LEU A 37 21.36 -4.24 -17.40
CA LEU A 37 21.63 -2.82 -17.39
C LEU A 37 20.65 -2.07 -16.50
N GLU A 38 19.35 -2.33 -16.63
CA GLU A 38 18.32 -1.68 -15.81
C GLU A 38 18.47 -2.04 -14.32
N ALA A 39 18.88 -3.27 -14.00
CA ALA A 39 19.15 -3.71 -12.63
C ALA A 39 20.27 -2.91 -11.94
N THR A 40 21.28 -2.42 -12.67
CA THR A 40 22.36 -1.59 -12.08
C THR A 40 21.86 -0.24 -11.55
N LYS A 41 20.72 0.24 -12.07
CA LYS A 41 20.05 1.48 -11.65
C LYS A 41 19.19 1.30 -10.41
N CYS A 42 19.08 0.07 -9.90
CA CYS A 42 18.22 -0.27 -8.78
C CYS A 42 19.01 -0.61 -7.51
N ASP A 43 18.38 -0.32 -6.37
CA ASP A 43 18.70 -0.92 -5.09
C ASP A 43 17.71 -2.06 -4.81
N PHE A 44 18.22 -3.23 -4.42
CA PHE A 44 17.39 -4.39 -4.12
C PHE A 44 17.01 -4.40 -2.65
N LEU A 45 15.83 -3.85 -2.37
CA LEU A 45 15.33 -3.70 -1.01
C LEU A 45 14.46 -4.89 -0.59
N CYS A 46 14.44 -5.23 0.70
CA CYS A 46 13.39 -6.09 1.21
C CYS A 46 12.04 -5.34 1.18
N GLY A 47 10.91 -6.05 1.24
CA GLY A 47 9.58 -5.44 1.19
C GLY A 47 9.34 -4.41 2.29
N VAL A 48 9.91 -4.60 3.48
CA VAL A 48 9.83 -3.59 4.56
C VAL A 48 10.61 -2.33 4.18
N CYS A 49 11.89 -2.46 3.80
CA CYS A 49 12.71 -1.30 3.40
C CYS A 49 12.10 -0.57 2.21
N HIS A 50 11.60 -1.30 1.20
CA HIS A 50 10.91 -0.71 0.06
C HIS A 50 9.65 0.06 0.49
N SER A 51 8.87 -0.43 1.45
CA SER A 51 7.72 0.33 1.95
C SER A 51 8.10 1.60 2.70
N LEU A 52 9.30 1.66 3.29
CA LEU A 52 9.82 2.83 4.01
C LEU A 52 10.56 3.81 3.11
N ASP A 53 10.93 3.38 1.91
CA ASP A 53 11.61 4.22 0.94
C ASP A 53 10.73 5.43 0.59
N PRO A 54 11.24 6.68 0.70
CA PRO A 54 10.46 7.88 0.45
C PRO A 54 9.84 7.96 -0.94
N ASN A 55 10.46 7.32 -1.94
CA ASN A 55 9.96 7.29 -3.31
C ASN A 55 8.89 6.21 -3.52
N SER A 56 8.68 5.33 -2.54
CA SER A 56 7.66 4.29 -2.63
C SER A 56 6.24 4.85 -2.49
N ASN A 57 5.31 4.23 -3.21
CA ASN A 57 3.88 4.52 -3.05
C ASN A 57 3.36 4.27 -1.63
N SER A 58 4.05 3.44 -0.83
CA SER A 58 3.67 3.15 0.55
C SER A 58 4.06 4.29 1.50
N ALA A 59 5.24 4.88 1.29
CA ALA A 59 5.71 6.04 2.04
C ALA A 59 4.98 7.33 1.65
N ASN A 60 4.43 7.40 0.42
CA ASN A 60 3.56 8.48 -0.06
C ASN A 60 2.17 8.47 0.61
N ARG A 61 2.17 8.62 1.93
CA ARG A 61 0.99 8.79 2.79
C ARG A 61 0.27 10.08 2.45
N VAL A 62 -1.03 10.13 2.73
CA VAL A 62 -1.76 11.38 2.55
C VAL A 62 -1.35 12.34 3.66
N ARG A 63 -1.07 13.60 3.31
CA ARG A 63 -0.68 14.65 4.27
C ARG A 63 -1.90 15.11 5.07
N ASN A 64 -1.66 15.82 6.17
CA ASN A 64 -2.72 16.47 6.92
C ASN A 64 -3.48 17.45 5.99
N PRO A 65 -4.83 17.34 5.85
CA PRO A 65 -5.60 18.24 5.01
C PRO A 65 -5.48 19.73 5.39
N GLU A 66 -5.14 20.05 6.63
CA GLU A 66 -4.94 21.43 7.10
C GLU A 66 -3.68 22.07 6.50
N GLU A 67 -2.66 21.26 6.23
CA GLU A 67 -1.39 21.69 5.61
C GLU A 67 -1.49 21.81 4.09
N LEU A 68 -2.57 21.29 3.48
CA LEU A 68 -2.75 21.30 2.04
C LEU A 68 -3.41 22.61 1.56
N PRO A 69 -2.94 23.15 0.42
CA PRO A 69 -3.57 24.32 -0.21
C PRO A 69 -5.03 24.03 -0.56
N GLY A 70 -5.91 25.02 -0.41
CA GLY A 70 -7.35 24.89 -0.62
C GLY A 70 -7.74 24.50 -2.06
N GLY A 71 -6.99 24.98 -3.04
CA GLY A 71 -7.32 24.84 -4.46
C GLY A 71 -8.69 25.42 -4.82
N LYS A 72 -9.16 25.15 -6.04
CA LYS A 72 -10.52 25.45 -6.51
C LYS A 72 -11.06 24.28 -7.32
N SER A 73 -12.35 23.99 -7.22
CA SER A 73 -13.00 22.93 -8.03
C SER A 73 -13.05 23.26 -9.51
N THR A 74 -12.90 24.54 -9.86
CA THR A 74 -12.80 25.08 -11.21
C THR A 74 -11.67 26.11 -11.24
N GLY A 75 -10.80 26.10 -12.25
CA GLY A 75 -9.69 27.03 -12.34
C GLY A 75 -8.52 26.46 -13.12
N THR A 76 -7.30 26.87 -12.76
CA THR A 76 -6.08 26.31 -13.35
C THR A 76 -5.92 24.84 -13.00
N THR A 77 -5.16 24.10 -13.81
CA THR A 77 -4.83 22.69 -13.56
C THR A 77 -4.25 22.49 -12.15
N GLU A 78 -3.38 23.40 -11.71
CA GLU A 78 -2.80 23.36 -10.36
C GLU A 78 -3.87 23.55 -9.27
N GLN A 79 -4.77 24.52 -9.41
CA GLN A 79 -5.84 24.76 -8.44
C GLN A 79 -6.79 23.55 -8.32
N ILE A 80 -7.10 22.91 -9.45
CA ILE A 80 -7.94 21.71 -9.49
C ILE A 80 -7.23 20.53 -8.82
N GLN A 81 -5.93 20.35 -9.08
CA GLN A 81 -5.11 19.32 -8.43
C GLN A 81 -5.05 19.51 -6.90
N GLN A 82 -4.80 20.75 -6.44
CA GLN A 82 -4.80 21.10 -5.02
C GLN A 82 -6.15 20.81 -4.36
N TYR A 83 -7.26 21.17 -5.02
CA TYR A 83 -8.62 20.90 -4.53
C TYR A 83 -8.88 19.39 -4.37
N HIS A 84 -8.56 18.58 -5.39
CA HIS A 84 -8.73 17.13 -5.32
C HIS A 84 -7.82 16.48 -4.28
N ALA A 85 -6.58 16.96 -4.14
CA ALA A 85 -5.64 16.47 -3.14
C ALA A 85 -6.16 16.75 -1.72
N LYS A 86 -6.60 17.98 -1.43
CA LYS A 86 -7.17 18.36 -0.14
C LYS A 86 -8.44 17.58 0.16
N ARG A 87 -9.38 17.49 -0.79
CA ARG A 87 -10.60 16.69 -0.66
C ARG A 87 -10.29 15.22 -0.34
N LYS A 88 -9.35 14.61 -1.06
CA LYS A 88 -8.92 13.22 -0.80
C LYS A 88 -8.33 13.08 0.60
N ALA A 89 -7.52 14.05 1.04
CA ALA A 89 -6.93 14.07 2.37
C ALA A 89 -7.97 14.17 3.49
N THR A 90 -8.97 15.02 3.35
CA THR A 90 -10.06 15.18 4.33
C THR A 90 -10.70 13.84 4.70
N PHE A 91 -10.91 12.95 3.74
CA PHE A 91 -11.52 11.63 4.00
C PHE A 91 -10.49 10.55 4.34
N ARG A 92 -9.35 10.51 3.64
CA ARG A 92 -8.37 9.41 3.78
C ARG A 92 -7.48 9.56 4.99
N PHE A 93 -7.10 10.80 5.37
CA PHE A 93 -6.15 11.05 6.46
C PHE A 93 -6.65 10.51 7.81
N PRO A 94 -7.89 10.78 8.27
CA PRO A 94 -8.38 10.25 9.55
C PRO A 94 -8.38 8.71 9.58
N LYS A 95 -8.85 8.06 8.51
CA LYS A 95 -8.85 6.59 8.39
C LYS A 95 -7.45 6.00 8.38
N GLN A 96 -6.50 6.72 7.79
CA GLN A 96 -5.09 6.34 7.77
C GLN A 96 -4.46 6.40 9.15
N GLN A 97 -4.73 7.45 9.93
CA GLN A 97 -4.28 7.57 11.33
C GLN A 97 -4.88 6.45 12.18
N PHE A 98 -6.20 6.27 12.13
CA PHE A 98 -6.90 5.19 12.84
C PHE A 98 -6.30 3.81 12.54
N VAL A 99 -6.09 3.48 11.26
CA VAL A 99 -5.48 2.21 10.86
C VAL A 99 -4.06 2.05 11.39
N ASP A 100 -3.26 3.12 11.41
CA ASP A 100 -1.91 3.07 11.93
C ASP A 100 -1.89 2.90 13.45
N ASP A 101 -2.77 3.58 14.18
CA ASP A 101 -2.92 3.43 15.64
C ASP A 101 -3.27 1.98 15.99
N VAL A 102 -4.23 1.36 15.27
CA VAL A 102 -4.58 -0.04 15.49
C VAL A 102 -3.41 -0.99 15.19
N LYS A 103 -2.59 -0.69 14.18
CA LYS A 103 -1.38 -1.50 13.89
C LYS A 103 -0.35 -1.35 15.01
N ILE A 104 -0.12 -0.14 15.50
CA ILE A 104 0.80 0.14 16.61
C ILE A 104 0.33 -0.57 17.88
N GLN A 105 -0.97 -0.50 18.19
CA GLN A 105 -1.58 -1.18 19.34
C GLN A 105 -1.44 -2.71 19.27
N ARG A 106 -1.60 -3.30 18.07
CA ARG A 106 -1.34 -4.74 17.86
C ARG A 106 0.14 -5.11 18.03
N GLY A 107 1.03 -4.13 17.97
CA GLY A 107 2.42 -4.23 18.43
C GLY A 107 3.38 -4.92 17.48
N ARG A 108 3.02 -6.01 16.79
CA ARG A 108 4.00 -6.76 16.00
C ARG A 108 3.42 -7.56 14.85
N CYS A 109 4.29 -7.92 13.90
CA CYS A 109 3.99 -8.91 12.88
C CYS A 109 3.68 -10.26 13.54
N LEU A 110 2.53 -10.83 13.23
CA LEU A 110 2.10 -12.12 13.79
C LEU A 110 3.03 -13.28 13.43
N HIS A 111 3.74 -13.19 12.29
CA HIS A 111 4.61 -14.28 11.84
C HIS A 111 6.05 -14.17 12.34
N CYS A 112 6.70 -13.03 12.13
CA CYS A 112 8.13 -12.86 12.42
C CYS A 112 8.41 -12.05 13.70
N GLY A 113 7.38 -11.54 14.37
CA GLY A 113 7.54 -10.76 15.61
C GLY A 113 8.10 -9.35 15.43
N LEU A 114 8.36 -8.89 14.19
CA LEU A 114 8.85 -7.53 13.93
C LEU A 114 7.91 -6.49 14.57
N GLN A 115 8.46 -5.66 15.46
CA GLN A 115 7.71 -4.64 16.20
C GLN A 115 7.22 -3.52 15.27
N VAL A 116 5.98 -3.11 15.48
CA VAL A 116 5.35 -1.95 14.87
C VAL A 116 5.66 -0.73 15.72
N THR A 117 6.06 0.33 15.04
CA THR A 117 6.36 1.66 15.58
C THR A 117 5.79 2.71 14.63
N ALA A 118 5.63 3.95 15.09
CA ALA A 118 5.22 5.05 14.23
C ALA A 118 6.12 5.21 12.97
N LYS A 119 7.41 4.89 13.10
CA LYS A 119 8.39 5.00 12.00
C LYS A 119 8.24 3.92 10.93
N ASN A 120 7.66 2.77 11.25
CA ASN A 120 7.61 1.63 10.33
C ASN A 120 6.21 1.07 10.06
N VAL A 121 5.16 1.68 10.62
CA VAL A 121 3.76 1.22 10.54
C VAL A 121 3.23 1.04 9.11
N VAL A 122 3.79 1.80 8.16
CA VAL A 122 3.44 1.73 6.72
C VAL A 122 3.84 0.39 6.10
N ALA A 123 4.88 -0.26 6.64
CA ALA A 123 5.38 -1.55 6.17
C ALA A 123 4.59 -2.74 6.71
N PHE A 124 3.46 -2.50 7.39
CA PHE A 124 2.57 -3.54 7.91
C PHE A 124 1.20 -3.50 7.22
N HIS A 125 0.68 -4.68 6.94
CA HIS A 125 -0.57 -4.87 6.23
C HIS A 125 -1.51 -5.78 7.02
N PHE A 126 -2.81 -5.47 6.92
CA PHE A 126 -3.88 -6.34 7.36
C PHE A 126 -4.14 -7.38 6.28
N ASP A 127 -3.85 -8.63 6.63
CA ASP A 127 -3.95 -9.79 5.76
C ASP A 127 -5.10 -10.67 6.23
N HIS A 128 -6.15 -10.80 5.42
CA HIS A 128 -7.34 -11.59 5.76
C HIS A 128 -7.00 -13.04 6.12
N LYS A 129 -7.54 -13.50 7.26
CA LYS A 129 -7.45 -14.89 7.72
C LYS A 129 -8.14 -15.82 6.72
N ASP A 130 -9.36 -15.45 6.30
CA ASP A 130 -10.08 -16.06 5.18
C ASP A 130 -10.36 -14.98 4.12
N ARG A 131 -9.85 -15.16 2.89
CA ARG A 131 -10.06 -14.21 1.79
C ARG A 131 -11.52 -14.12 1.35
N ARG A 132 -12.35 -15.12 1.65
CA ARG A 132 -13.78 -15.15 1.30
C ARG A 132 -14.60 -14.20 2.17
N THR A 133 -14.14 -13.90 3.38
CA THR A 133 -14.85 -12.99 4.31
C THR A 133 -14.47 -11.52 4.09
N LYS A 134 -13.54 -11.24 3.17
CA LYS A 134 -13.12 -9.89 2.80
C LYS A 134 -14.25 -9.13 2.13
N MET A 135 -14.60 -7.95 2.67
CA MET A 135 -15.55 -7.06 2.01
C MET A 135 -14.97 -6.61 0.65
N LYS A 136 -15.65 -6.90 -0.46
CA LYS A 136 -15.23 -6.50 -1.82
C LYS A 136 -16.41 -6.45 -2.78
N GLY A 137 -16.27 -5.68 -3.86
CA GLY A 137 -17.25 -5.59 -4.94
C GLY A 137 -17.69 -4.14 -5.20
N LYS A 138 -18.17 -3.87 -6.42
CA LYS A 138 -18.58 -2.52 -6.87
C LYS A 138 -19.69 -1.91 -6.01
N GLY A 139 -20.56 -2.73 -5.42
CA GLY A 139 -21.64 -2.30 -4.53
C GLY A 139 -21.26 -2.16 -3.05
N THR A 140 -19.98 -2.32 -2.69
CA THR A 140 -19.52 -2.22 -1.30
C THR A 140 -18.72 -0.95 -1.07
N LEU A 141 -18.68 -0.45 0.17
CA LEU A 141 -17.83 0.69 0.55
C LEU A 141 -16.33 0.43 0.34
N ALA A 142 -15.91 -0.84 0.29
CA ALA A 142 -14.52 -1.21 0.06
C ALA A 142 -14.15 -1.32 -1.45
N GLY A 143 -15.13 -1.24 -2.35
CA GLY A 143 -14.92 -1.31 -3.80
C GLY A 143 -14.32 -2.63 -4.29
N VAL A 144 -13.80 -2.63 -5.53
CA VAL A 144 -13.23 -3.83 -6.18
C VAL A 144 -11.98 -4.36 -5.48
N ASN A 145 -11.15 -3.46 -4.94
CA ASN A 145 -9.93 -3.83 -4.22
C ASN A 145 -10.23 -4.45 -2.85
N GLY A 146 -11.31 -3.98 -2.20
CA GLY A 146 -11.87 -4.55 -0.98
C GLY A 146 -11.00 -4.38 0.29
N GLY A 147 -11.53 -4.86 1.40
CA GLY A 147 -10.85 -4.93 2.69
C GLY A 147 -10.58 -3.57 3.34
N VAL A 148 -9.69 -3.60 4.34
CA VAL A 148 -9.24 -2.39 5.06
C VAL A 148 -8.69 -1.35 4.09
N SER A 149 -7.87 -1.76 3.11
CA SER A 149 -7.32 -0.84 2.11
C SER A 149 -8.42 -0.21 1.25
N GLY A 150 -9.44 -0.97 0.84
CA GLY A 150 -10.57 -0.44 0.09
C GLY A 150 -11.35 0.63 0.87
N LEU A 151 -11.64 0.36 2.14
CA LEU A 151 -12.35 1.28 3.04
C LEU A 151 -11.56 2.57 3.29
N VAL A 152 -10.24 2.47 3.51
CA VAL A 152 -9.35 3.62 3.70
C VAL A 152 -9.28 4.49 2.43
N HIS A 153 -9.27 3.88 1.25
CA HIS A 153 -9.14 4.60 -0.02
C HIS A 153 -10.44 5.19 -0.56
N ASN A 154 -11.59 4.80 -0.04
CA ASN A 154 -12.87 5.39 -0.44
C ASN A 154 -12.97 6.84 0.04
N VAL A 155 -13.25 7.79 -0.86
CA VAL A 155 -13.32 9.23 -0.57
C VAL A 155 -14.74 9.78 -0.61
N SER A 156 -15.76 8.91 -0.58
CA SER A 156 -17.15 9.36 -0.46
C SER A 156 -17.44 9.84 0.96
N LYS A 157 -18.44 10.73 1.08
CA LYS A 157 -18.92 11.21 2.39
C LYS A 157 -19.45 10.06 3.25
N GLU A 158 -20.12 9.08 2.64
CA GLU A 158 -20.60 7.86 3.32
C GLU A 158 -19.48 6.95 3.82
N ALA A 159 -18.25 7.17 3.35
CA ALA A 159 -17.06 6.47 3.81
C ALA A 159 -16.20 7.31 4.77
N SER A 160 -16.74 8.39 5.37
CA SER A 160 -16.04 9.12 6.45
C SER A 160 -15.77 8.20 7.63
N LEU A 161 -14.66 8.43 8.36
CA LEU A 161 -14.29 7.58 9.50
C LEU A 161 -15.43 7.46 10.51
N GLU A 162 -16.04 8.59 10.91
CA GLU A 162 -17.20 8.65 11.81
C GLU A 162 -18.32 7.66 11.44
N LYS A 163 -18.63 7.54 10.14
CA LYS A 163 -19.71 6.67 9.66
C LYS A 163 -19.30 5.19 9.58
N ILE A 164 -18.03 4.91 9.27
CA ILE A 164 -17.59 3.55 8.93
C ILE A 164 -16.64 2.94 9.94
N GLU A 165 -16.34 3.59 11.07
CA GLU A 165 -15.38 3.09 12.05
C GLU A 165 -15.71 1.66 12.47
N HIS A 166 -16.95 1.38 12.83
CA HIS A 166 -17.42 0.04 13.19
C HIS A 166 -17.22 -0.99 12.06
N ILE A 167 -17.44 -0.59 10.80
CA ILE A 167 -17.22 -1.45 9.62
C ILE A 167 -15.71 -1.71 9.44
N LEU A 168 -14.90 -0.68 9.62
CA LEU A 168 -13.44 -0.74 9.48
C LEU A 168 -12.82 -1.65 10.54
N VAL A 169 -13.26 -1.53 11.80
CA VAL A 169 -12.88 -2.42 12.92
C VAL A 169 -13.28 -3.86 12.60
N ALA A 170 -14.55 -4.10 12.23
CA ALA A 170 -15.02 -5.44 11.89
C ALA A 170 -14.23 -6.06 10.73
N GLU A 171 -13.77 -5.26 9.77
CA GLU A 171 -12.92 -5.73 8.68
C GLU A 171 -11.47 -6.02 9.13
N ILE A 172 -10.93 -5.20 10.03
CA ILE A 172 -9.60 -5.39 10.66
C ILE A 172 -9.56 -6.68 11.52
N ASP A 173 -10.63 -7.05 12.21
CA ASP A 173 -10.68 -8.23 13.09
C ASP A 173 -10.59 -9.56 12.32
N LYS A 174 -11.02 -9.54 11.05
CA LYS A 174 -10.86 -10.65 10.11
C LYS A 174 -9.41 -10.82 9.64
N CYS A 175 -8.50 -9.92 10.01
CA CYS A 175 -7.14 -9.85 9.49
C CYS A 175 -6.08 -10.19 10.53
N ASN A 176 -5.01 -10.84 10.07
CA ASN A 176 -3.73 -10.91 10.76
C ASN A 176 -2.90 -9.67 10.41
N LEU A 177 -2.08 -9.20 11.36
CA LEU A 177 -1.13 -8.13 11.08
C LEU A 177 0.21 -8.72 10.64
N LEU A 178 0.65 -8.44 9.42
CA LEU A 178 1.90 -8.96 8.86
C LEU A 178 2.77 -7.83 8.32
N CYS A 179 4.09 -7.91 8.49
CA CYS A 179 5.00 -7.03 7.76
C CYS A 179 4.99 -7.35 6.27
N ALA A 180 5.40 -6.40 5.43
CA ALA A 180 5.40 -6.49 3.97
C ALA A 180 6.08 -7.77 3.46
N ASN A 181 7.21 -8.17 4.06
CA ASN A 181 7.91 -9.41 3.73
C ASN A 181 7.05 -10.66 4.00
N CYS A 182 6.44 -10.76 5.19
CA CYS A 182 5.63 -11.93 5.57
C CYS A 182 4.32 -11.98 4.78
N HIS A 183 3.69 -10.84 4.54
CA HIS A 183 2.48 -10.73 3.73
C HIS A 183 2.73 -11.18 2.29
N HIS A 184 3.83 -10.72 1.67
CA HIS A 184 4.23 -11.15 0.34
C HIS A 184 4.53 -12.66 0.28
N ARG A 185 5.27 -13.18 1.27
CA ARG A 185 5.57 -14.62 1.38
C ARG A 185 4.31 -15.48 1.53
N LYS A 186 3.33 -15.04 2.30
CA LYS A 186 2.03 -15.73 2.40
C LYS A 186 1.29 -15.72 1.07
N THR A 187 1.22 -14.56 0.42
CA THR A 187 0.44 -14.37 -0.80
C THR A 187 0.99 -15.16 -1.99
N HIS A 188 2.31 -15.16 -2.18
CA HIS A 188 2.94 -15.76 -3.36
C HIS A 188 3.58 -17.13 -3.12
N TYR A 189 3.92 -17.45 -1.87
CA TYR A 189 4.69 -18.67 -1.54
C TYR A 189 4.02 -19.52 -0.46
N GLY A 190 2.75 -19.26 -0.11
CA GLY A 190 1.97 -20.11 0.77
C GLY A 190 2.48 -20.19 2.21
N LEU A 191 3.20 -19.18 2.70
CA LEU A 191 3.70 -19.13 4.07
C LEU A 191 2.57 -19.39 5.08
N LYS A 192 2.72 -20.43 5.91
CA LYS A 192 1.80 -20.73 7.01
C LYS A 192 2.08 -19.79 8.19
N ILE A 193 1.06 -19.05 8.61
CA ILE A 193 1.16 -18.16 9.78
C ILE A 193 1.14 -19.02 11.04
N LYS A 194 2.15 -18.85 11.90
CA LYS A 194 2.22 -19.56 13.18
C LYS A 194 1.05 -19.07 14.05
N LYS A 195 0.33 -20.00 14.68
CA LYS A 195 -0.62 -19.63 15.73
C LYS A 195 0.19 -19.04 16.89
N SER A 196 -0.23 -17.90 17.40
CA SER A 196 0.34 -17.35 18.63
C SER A 196 0.08 -18.34 19.77
N SER A 197 1.14 -18.86 20.36
CA SER A 197 1.06 -19.56 21.66
C SER A 197 0.43 -18.58 22.64
N SER A 198 -0.75 -18.93 23.14
CA SER A 198 -1.48 -18.18 24.17
C SER A 198 -0.71 -18.20 25.48
#